data_AF-A0A2E7TLM4-F1
#
_entry.id   AF-A0A2E7TLM4-F1
#
_cell.length_a   1.000
_cell.length_b   1.000
_cell.length_c   1.000
_cell.angle_alpha   90.00
_cell.angle_beta   90.00
_cell.angle_gamma   90.00
#
_symmetry.space_group_name_H-M   'P 1'
#
loop_
_entity.id
_entity.type
_entity.pdbx_description
1 polymer ?
#
loop_
_entity_poly.entity_id
_entity_poly.type
_entity_poly.pdbx_seq_one_letter_code
_entity_poly.pdbx_strand_id
1 'polypeptide(L)' 'MSDSNKENIFNSPMQLRKWAVELIDNLGSPVTQTGPNTEQVDKLLSTFVNDYNIQFEMQTKREEE' A
#
# COMPACT_ATOMS: atom_id res chain seq x y z
N MET A 1 -12.69 14.74 8.19
CA MET A 1 -11.47 15.29 7.55
C MET A 1 -11.26 14.46 6.31
N SER A 2 -11.30 15.07 5.14
CA SER A 2 -11.12 14.38 3.88
C SER A 2 -9.65 14.02 3.71
N ASP A 3 -9.32 12.72 3.74
CA ASP A 3 -7.99 12.14 3.47
C ASP A 3 -7.57 12.31 2.00
N SER A 4 -7.78 13.50 1.42
CA SER A 4 -7.56 13.82 0.01
C SER A 4 -6.08 13.92 -0.39
N ASN A 5 -5.16 13.48 0.47
CA ASN A 5 -3.71 13.57 0.23
C ASN A 5 -2.97 12.23 0.41
N LYS A 6 -3.69 11.11 0.58
CA LYS A 6 -3.05 9.79 0.50
C LYS A 6 -2.88 9.42 -0.97
N GLU A 7 -1.65 9.53 -1.46
CA GLU A 7 -1.30 9.08 -2.82
C GLU A 7 -1.51 7.56 -2.91
N ASN A 8 -2.34 7.13 -3.87
CA ASN A 8 -2.61 5.72 -4.14
C ASN A 8 -1.33 5.01 -4.61
N ILE A 9 -1.01 3.87 -4.00
CA ILE A 9 0.28 3.17 -4.23
C ILE A 9 0.44 2.66 -5.67
N PHE A 10 -0.66 2.51 -6.42
CA PHE A 10 -0.65 2.04 -7.81
C PHE A 10 -0.62 3.17 -8.84
N ASN A 11 -0.60 4.44 -8.41
CA ASN A 11 -0.49 5.57 -9.34
C ASN A 11 0.87 5.62 -10.06
N SER A 12 1.94 5.09 -9.46
CA SER A 12 3.25 4.99 -10.09
C SER A 12 4.08 3.81 -9.57
N PRO A 13 5.01 3.25 -10.38
CA PRO A 13 5.93 2.22 -9.91
C PRO A 13 6.77 2.64 -8.70
N MET A 14 7.08 3.94 -8.57
CA MET A 14 7.87 4.47 -7.47
C MET A 14 7.12 4.42 -6.14
N GLN A 15 5.81 4.69 -6.14
CA GLN A 15 4.97 4.61 -4.95
C GLN A 15 4.79 3.15 -4.49
N LEU A 16 4.54 2.23 -5.42
CA LEU A 16 4.46 0.80 -5.09
C LEU A 16 5.80 0.28 -4.52
N ARG A 17 6.93 0.73 -5.09
CA ARG A 17 8.25 0.40 -4.56
C ARG A 17 8.44 0.92 -3.14
N LYS A 18 8.05 2.17 -2.87
CA LYS A 18 8.14 2.76 -1.53
C LYS A 18 7.32 1.95 -0.51
N TRP A 19 6.07 1.63 -0.85
CA TRP A 19 5.21 0.77 -0.03
C TRP A 19 5.85 -0.60 0.23
N ALA A 20 6.45 -1.23 -0.80
CA ALA A 20 7.07 -2.55 -0.65
C ALA A 20 8.29 -2.52 0.28
N VAL A 21 9.11 -1.47 0.21
CA VAL A 21 10.24 -1.27 1.12
C VAL A 21 9.74 -1.10 2.56
N GLU A 22 8.74 -0.24 2.77
CA GLU A 22 8.14 -0.05 4.10
C GLU A 22 7.56 -1.35 4.67
N LEU A 23 6.93 -2.19 3.84
CA LEU A 23 6.44 -3.50 4.27
C LEU A 23 7.58 -4.41 4.73
N ILE A 24 8.65 -4.51 3.93
CA ILE A 24 9.82 -5.33 4.27
C ILE A 24 10.45 -4.88 5.59
N ASP A 25 10.60 -3.56 5.78
CA ASP A 25 11.15 -3.01 7.02
C ASP A 25 10.28 -3.36 8.23
N ASN A 26 8.95 -3.34 8.08
CA ASN A 26 8.02 -3.67 9.17
C ASN A 26 7.87 -5.18 9.43
N LEU A 27 8.29 -6.06 8.51
CA LEU A 27 8.38 -7.50 8.77
C LEU A 27 9.53 -7.86 9.72
N GLY A 28 10.40 -6.89 10.01
CA GLY A 28 11.57 -7.09 10.84
C GLY A 28 12.71 -7.77 10.08
N SER A 29 13.81 -8.03 10.76
CA SER A 29 14.97 -8.67 10.16
C SER A 29 15.62 -9.65 11.12
N PRO A 30 15.91 -10.88 10.66
CA PRO A 30 16.70 -11.83 11.43
C PRO A 30 18.10 -11.31 11.78
N VAL A 31 18.66 -10.42 10.93
CA VAL A 31 20.01 -9.86 11.09
C VAL A 31 20.07 -8.90 12.28
N THR A 32 19.03 -8.09 12.47
CA THR A 32 18.93 -7.12 13.58
C THR A 32 18.13 -7.65 14.77
N GLN A 33 17.71 -8.93 14.73
CA GLN A 33 16.83 -9.56 15.73
C GLN A 33 15.57 -8.75 16.04
N THR A 34 15.05 -8.02 15.05
CA THR A 34 13.81 -7.26 15.18
C THR A 34 12.64 -8.12 14.75
N GLY A 35 11.65 -8.25 15.64
CA GLY A 35 10.39 -8.90 15.32
C GLY A 35 9.49 -8.04 14.42
N PRO A 36 8.51 -8.63 13.74
CA PRO A 36 7.59 -7.91 12.88
C PRO A 36 6.72 -6.92 13.68
N ASN A 37 6.51 -5.74 13.13
CA ASN A 37 5.52 -4.78 13.60
C ASN A 37 4.17 -5.09 12.94
N THR A 38 3.45 -6.05 13.51
CA THR A 38 2.21 -6.59 12.95
C THR A 38 1.13 -5.53 12.73
N GLU A 39 0.99 -4.57 13.65
CA GLU A 39 0.01 -3.49 13.51
C GLU A 39 0.26 -2.66 12.24
N GLN A 40 1.54 -2.40 11.94
CA GLN A 40 1.91 -1.59 10.78
C GLN A 40 1.85 -2.38 9.47
N VAL A 41 2.18 -3.66 9.52
CA VAL A 41 1.94 -4.60 8.41
C VAL A 41 0.46 -4.61 8.04
N ASP A 42 -0.44 -4.75 9.02
CA ASP A 42 -1.89 -4.77 8.78
C ASP A 42 -2.39 -3.46 8.15
N LYS A 43 -1.86 -2.31 8.59
CA LYS A 43 -2.18 -1.00 7.97
C LYS A 43 -1.69 -0.89 6.52
N LEU A 44 -0.49 -1.40 6.23
CA LEU A 44 0.07 -1.41 4.87
C LEU A 44 -0.73 -2.33 3.95
N LEU A 45 -1.14 -3.50 4.43
CA LEU A 45 -2.01 -4.42 3.69
C LEU A 45 -3.40 -3.83 3.45
N SER A 46 -3.99 -3.18 4.45
CA SER A 46 -5.27 -2.48 4.29
C SER A 46 -5.19 -1.36 3.24
N THR A 47 -4.08 -0.62 3.23
CA THR A 47 -3.82 0.40 2.20
C THR A 47 -3.73 -0.22 0.81
N PHE A 48 -3.02 -1.34 0.66
CA PHE A 48 -2.94 -2.06 -0.62
C PHE A 48 -4.31 -2.46 -1.15
N VAL A 49 -5.14 -3.08 -0.30
CA VAL A 49 -6.48 -3.53 -0.70
C VAL A 49 -7.36 -2.35 -1.13
N ASN A 50 -7.38 -1.28 -0.33
CA ASN A 50 -8.17 -0.10 -0.62
C ASN A 50 -7.75 0.56 -1.94
N ASP A 51 -6.45 0.77 -2.13
CA ASP A 51 -5.91 1.42 -3.31
C ASP A 51 -6.12 0.61 -4.58
N TYR A 52 -6.05 -0.73 -4.47
CA TYR A 52 -6.32 -1.65 -5.58
C TYR A 52 -7.79 -1.56 -6.00
N ASN A 53 -8.71 -1.63 -5.05
CA ASN A 53 -10.14 -1.55 -5.33
C ASN A 53 -10.51 -0.22 -6.01
N ILE A 54 -9.95 0.90 -5.52
CA ILE A 54 -10.15 2.22 -6.14
C ILE A 54 -9.64 2.22 -7.59
N GLN A 55 -8.43 1.71 -7.85
CA GLN A 55 -7.90 1.64 -9.21
C GLN A 55 -8.71 0.74 -10.13
N PHE A 56 -9.15 -0.41 -9.62
CA PHE A 56 -10.00 -1.34 -10.36
C PHE A 56 -11.31 -0.67 -10.78
N GLU A 57 -12.02 -0.03 -9.84
CA GLU A 57 -13.26 0.71 -10.14
C GLU A 57 -13.03 1.84 -11.16
N MET A 58 -11.91 2.56 -11.07
CA MET A 58 -11.55 3.60 -12.04
C MET A 58 -11.21 3.05 -13.43
N GLN A 59 -10.71 1.81 -13.52
CA GLN A 59 -10.46 1.15 -14.81
C GLN A 59 -11.77 0.65 -15.41
N THR A 60 -12.61 -0.03 -14.62
CA THR A 60 -13.93 -0.50 -15.08
C THR A 60 -14.78 0.65 -15.62
N LYS A 61 -14.86 1.78 -14.91
CA LYS A 61 -15.60 2.97 -15.39
C LYS A 61 -15.06 3.55 -16.70
N ARG A 62 -13.74 3.49 -16.94
CA ARG A 62 -13.12 3.97 -18.19
C ARG A 62 -13.37 3.03 -19.38
N GLU A 63 -13.62 1.75 -19.13
CA GLU A 63 -13.94 0.77 -20.17
C GLU A 63 -15.42 0.79 -20.56
N GLU A 64 -16.29 1.31 -19.67
CA GLU A 64 -17.73 1.46 -19.88
C GLU A 64 -18.13 2.78 -20.60
N GLU A 65 -17.21 3.75 -20.69
CA GLU A 65 -17.36 5.03 -21.42
C GLU A 65 -16.89 4.95 -22.89
#